data_AF-A0AAE1GH18-F1
#
_entry.id   AF-A0AAE1GH18-F1
#
_cell.length_a   1.000
_cell.length_b   1.000
_cell.length_c   1.000
_cell.angle_alpha   90.00
_cell.angle_beta   90.00
_cell.angle_gamma   90.00
#
_symmetry.space_group_name_H-M   'P 1'
#
loop_
_entity.id
_entity.type
_entity.pdbx_description
1 polymer ?
#
loop_
_entity_poly.entity_id
_entity_poly.type
_entity_poly.pdbx_seq_one_letter_code
_entity_poly.pdbx_strand_id
1 'polypeptide(L)'
;MPEPFSEHLEAQASIILHPGSRHLRIGRPSDSVPHTVLHAIARKRRSGAQPHADPFLVPQAKLEPESVQELEECRLKVSHILQSSLMSDGTRRFATPPQQIAAYNKRIQPIREEDTESSPPWVCSDKEYVVGDEILSLHPNLEYNVHFPLRRGDLNVHKGLGGSISAVLADLETIWGHCISTILNVPLKDLKFYRAVLIIPDIYNRDYVKKLTHLLLTGLGFGGCFVLQVGGI
;
A
#
# COMPACT_ATOMS: atom_id res chain seq x y z
N MET A 1 -26.80 -6.48 -38.13
CA MET A 1 -26.48 -5.25 -37.39
C MET A 1 -25.13 -5.49 -36.73
N PRO A 2 -24.04 -4.83 -37.15
CA PRO A 2 -22.80 -4.92 -36.39
C PRO A 2 -22.99 -4.13 -35.09
N GLU A 3 -22.68 -4.77 -33.96
CA GLU A 3 -22.59 -4.11 -32.65
C GLU A 3 -21.64 -2.90 -32.69
N PRO A 4 -21.83 -1.87 -31.85
CA PRO A 4 -21.05 -0.64 -31.93
C PRO A 4 -19.59 -0.91 -31.53
N PHE A 5 -18.76 -1.12 -32.54
CA PHE A 5 -17.30 -1.28 -32.44
C PHE A 5 -16.61 -0.10 -31.71
N SER A 6 -17.30 1.04 -31.60
CA SER A 6 -16.82 2.26 -30.95
C SER A 6 -16.79 2.20 -29.42
N GLU A 7 -17.76 1.55 -28.75
CA GLU A 7 -17.79 1.49 -27.28
C GLU A 7 -16.67 0.59 -26.72
N HIS A 8 -16.34 -0.49 -27.44
CA HIS A 8 -15.25 -1.39 -27.09
C HIS A 8 -13.87 -0.70 -27.12
N LEU A 9 -13.68 0.29 -28.00
CA LEU A 9 -12.44 1.05 -28.09
C LEU A 9 -12.30 2.06 -26.94
N GLU A 10 -13.40 2.64 -26.46
CA GLU A 10 -13.39 3.60 -25.35
C GLU A 10 -13.11 2.96 -23.99
N ALA A 11 -13.61 1.74 -23.76
CA ALA A 11 -13.29 0.97 -22.56
C ALA A 11 -11.82 0.53 -22.51
N GLN A 12 -11.22 0.24 -23.68
CA GLN A 12 -9.79 -0.10 -23.80
C GLN A 12 -8.87 1.11 -23.57
N ALA A 13 -9.37 2.32 -23.80
CA ALA A 13 -8.65 3.58 -23.63
C ALA A 13 -8.83 4.19 -22.22
N SER A 14 -9.05 3.37 -21.20
CA SER A 14 -9.22 3.84 -19.82
C SER A 14 -8.30 3.07 -18.86
N ILE A 15 -7.75 3.78 -17.88
CA ILE A 15 -6.90 3.21 -16.82
C ILE A 15 -7.51 3.55 -15.47
N ILE A 16 -7.83 2.52 -14.70
CA ILE A 16 -8.40 2.63 -13.36
C ILE A 16 -7.24 2.67 -12.35
N LEU A 17 -7.22 3.69 -11.51
CA LEU A 17 -6.26 3.91 -10.43
C LEU A 17 -7.00 3.91 -9.10
N HIS A 18 -6.70 2.93 -8.26
CA HIS A 18 -7.22 2.84 -6.91
C HIS A 18 -6.05 2.86 -5.91
N PRO A 19 -5.60 4.06 -5.53
CA PRO A 19 -4.51 4.23 -4.59
C PRO A 19 -4.96 3.89 -3.15
N GLY A 20 -4.23 3.01 -2.48
CA GLY A 20 -4.38 2.73 -1.05
C GLY A 20 -3.11 3.06 -0.28
N SER A 21 -3.17 3.10 1.06
CA SER A 21 -1.99 3.41 1.88
C SER A 21 -0.87 2.37 1.81
N ARG A 22 -1.23 1.11 1.53
CA ARG A 22 -0.24 0.02 1.41
C ARG A 22 -0.11 -0.51 0.00
N HIS A 23 -1.22 -0.60 -0.73
CA HIS A 23 -1.23 -1.16 -2.07
C HIS A 23 -1.93 -0.21 -3.04
N LEU A 24 -1.38 -0.10 -4.24
CA LEU A 24 -2.02 0.51 -5.39
C LEU A 24 -2.66 -0.63 -6.18
N ARG A 25 -3.94 -0.48 -6.49
CA ARG A 25 -4.61 -1.31 -7.48
C ARG A 25 -4.73 -0.54 -8.78
N ILE A 26 -4.28 -1.13 -9.88
CA ILE A 26 -4.25 -0.51 -11.20
C ILE A 26 -4.63 -1.52 -12.28
N GLY A 27 -5.37 -1.10 -13.29
CA GLY A 27 -5.78 -1.97 -14.38
C GLY A 27 -6.59 -1.25 -15.45
N ARG A 28 -6.95 -1.97 -16.50
CA ARG A 28 -7.94 -1.55 -17.50
C ARG A 28 -9.33 -2.05 -17.10
N PRO A 29 -10.42 -1.38 -17.52
CA PRO A 29 -11.77 -1.90 -17.31
C PRO A 29 -12.01 -3.30 -17.89
N SER A 30 -11.23 -3.69 -18.91
CA SER A 30 -11.28 -5.01 -19.53
C SER A 30 -10.57 -6.12 -18.75
N ASP A 31 -9.76 -5.78 -17.75
CA ASP A 31 -8.98 -6.76 -17.00
C ASP A 31 -9.89 -7.53 -16.04
N SER A 32 -9.69 -8.85 -15.93
CA SER A 32 -10.50 -9.70 -15.04
C SER A 32 -10.23 -9.40 -13.55
N VAL A 33 -9.01 -8.99 -13.22
CA VAL A 33 -8.58 -8.57 -11.90
C VAL A 33 -7.59 -7.40 -12.02
N PRO A 34 -7.61 -6.43 -11.09
CA PRO A 34 -6.62 -5.38 -11.09
C PRO A 34 -5.26 -5.91 -10.64
N HIS A 35 -4.19 -5.33 -11.18
CA HIS A 35 -2.85 -5.53 -10.64
C HIS A 35 -2.74 -4.84 -9.28
N THR A 36 -2.18 -5.55 -8.29
CA THR A 36 -1.94 -5.02 -6.96
C THR A 36 -0.44 -4.95 -6.73
N VAL A 37 0.06 -3.77 -6.38
CA VAL A 37 1.48 -3.53 -6.09
C VAL A 37 1.64 -2.78 -4.79
N LEU A 38 2.74 -3.00 -4.07
CA LEU A 38 3.09 -2.17 -2.92
C LEU A 38 3.13 -0.68 -3.34
N HIS A 39 2.38 0.16 -2.63
CA HIS A 39 2.29 1.60 -2.91
C HIS A 39 3.42 2.35 -2.21
N ALA A 40 4.64 2.01 -2.60
CA ALA A 40 5.85 2.60 -2.03
C ALA A 40 6.90 2.84 -3.11
N ILE A 41 7.80 3.77 -2.82
CA ILE A 41 9.00 4.05 -3.61
C ILE A 41 10.21 4.10 -2.70
N ALA A 42 11.29 3.46 -3.12
CA ALA A 42 12.61 3.61 -2.54
C ALA A 42 13.41 4.53 -3.44
N ARG A 43 13.88 5.67 -2.94
CA ARG A 43 14.77 6.60 -3.66
C ARG A 43 16.20 6.50 -3.17
N LYS A 44 17.16 6.47 -4.10
CA LYS A 44 18.58 6.44 -3.76
C LYS A 44 18.94 7.71 -2.99
N ARG A 45 19.55 7.53 -1.85
CA ARG A 45 19.96 8.61 -0.95
C ARG A 45 21.18 9.31 -1.54
N ARG A 46 21.19 10.64 -1.47
CA ARG A 46 22.38 11.42 -1.77
C ARG A 46 23.39 11.26 -0.64
N SER A 47 24.67 11.17 -0.98
CA SER A 47 25.75 11.03 0.00
C SER A 47 25.66 12.13 1.07
N GLY A 48 25.70 11.72 2.34
CA GLY A 48 25.60 12.61 3.50
C GLY A 48 24.18 13.04 3.91
N ALA A 49 23.13 12.63 3.20
CA ALA A 49 21.75 12.86 3.64
C ALA A 49 21.35 11.89 4.77
N GLN A 50 20.39 12.31 5.60
CA GLN A 50 19.89 11.48 6.69
C GLN A 50 19.06 10.29 6.18
N PRO A 51 19.14 9.11 6.84
CA PRO A 51 18.25 8.00 6.54
C PRO A 51 16.80 8.35 6.82
N HIS A 52 15.94 7.91 5.92
CA HIS A 52 14.50 7.95 6.13
C HIS A 52 13.87 6.67 5.60
N ALA A 53 13.04 6.03 6.41
CA ALA A 53 12.26 4.89 5.98
C ALA A 53 10.88 4.96 6.65
N ASP A 54 9.87 5.14 5.83
CA ASP A 54 8.50 4.90 6.26
C ASP A 54 8.34 3.41 6.63
N PRO A 55 7.65 3.11 7.73
CA PRO A 55 7.61 1.77 8.29
C PRO A 55 6.63 0.87 7.52
N PHE A 56 7.08 -0.34 7.14
CA PHE A 56 6.22 -1.36 6.51
C PHE A 56 5.17 -1.93 7.48
N LEU A 57 5.52 -1.98 8.76
CA LEU A 57 4.66 -2.43 9.85
C LEU A 57 4.23 -1.25 10.70
N VAL A 58 3.13 -1.42 11.44
CA VAL A 58 2.73 -0.40 12.43
C VAL A 58 3.87 -0.25 13.44
N PRO A 59 4.46 0.96 13.59
CA PRO A 59 5.53 1.16 14.56
C PRO A 59 5.07 0.79 15.95
N GLN A 60 5.95 0.15 16.72
CA GLN A 60 5.73 0.00 18.16
C GLN A 60 5.77 1.40 18.79
N ALA A 61 4.60 1.95 19.08
CA ALA A 61 4.50 3.18 19.84
C ALA A 61 4.90 2.88 21.29
N LYS A 62 5.75 3.72 21.87
CA LYS A 62 5.90 3.74 23.34
C LYS A 62 4.57 4.23 23.90
N LEU A 63 3.85 3.33 24.56
CA LEU A 63 2.62 3.66 25.25
C LEU A 63 2.98 4.25 26.61
N GLU A 64 2.30 5.32 26.98
CA GLU A 64 2.36 5.84 28.36
C GLU A 64 1.78 4.78 29.32
N PRO A 65 2.21 4.76 30.59
CA PRO A 65 1.77 3.75 31.56
C PRO A 65 0.25 3.66 31.68
N GLU A 66 -0.45 4.79 31.61
CA GLU A 66 -1.91 4.87 31.60
C GLU A 66 -2.52 4.17 30.38
N SER A 67 -1.99 4.42 29.18
CA SER A 67 -2.44 3.74 27.96
C SER A 67 -2.16 2.24 27.98
N VAL A 68 -1.08 1.80 28.64
CA VAL A 68 -0.81 0.37 28.85
C VAL A 68 -1.88 -0.25 29.76
N GLN A 69 -2.27 0.45 30.83
CA GLN A 69 -3.33 0.00 31.73
C GLN A 69 -4.68 -0.09 31.00
N GLU A 70 -5.06 0.94 30.24
CA GLU A 70 -6.28 0.94 29.44
C GLU A 70 -6.30 -0.22 28.43
N LEU A 71 -5.16 -0.49 27.79
CA LEU A 71 -5.01 -1.62 26.86
C LEU A 71 -5.23 -2.96 27.56
N GLU A 72 -4.66 -3.15 28.75
CA GLU A 72 -4.87 -4.36 29.56
C GLU A 72 -6.33 -4.51 30.00
N GLU A 73 -7.00 -3.43 30.40
CA GLU A 73 -8.42 -3.45 30.73
C GLU A 73 -9.28 -3.82 29.52
N CYS A 74 -9.01 -3.23 28.36
CA CYS A 74 -9.66 -3.59 27.10
C CYS A 74 -9.43 -5.07 26.75
N ARG A 75 -8.19 -5.56 26.90
CA ARG A 75 -7.84 -6.97 26.67
C ARG A 75 -8.64 -7.91 27.58
N LEU A 76 -8.80 -7.56 28.85
CA LEU A 76 -9.59 -8.35 29.81
C LEU A 76 -11.09 -8.33 29.47
N LYS A 77 -11.64 -7.17 29.10
CA LYS A 77 -13.05 -7.05 28.66
C LYS A 77 -13.31 -7.93 27.44
N VAL A 78 -12.45 -7.88 26.43
CA VAL A 78 -12.55 -8.73 25.23
C VAL A 78 -12.45 -10.21 25.60
N SER A 79 -11.50 -10.58 26.47
CA SER A 79 -11.33 -11.96 26.92
C SER A 79 -12.58 -12.49 27.63
N HIS A 80 -13.21 -11.67 28.48
CA HIS A 80 -14.45 -12.02 29.17
C HIS A 80 -15.62 -12.22 28.19
N ILE A 81 -15.79 -11.33 27.21
CA ILE A 81 -16.83 -11.46 26.17
C ILE A 81 -16.65 -12.76 25.37
N LEU A 82 -15.39 -13.10 25.03
CA LEU A 82 -15.10 -14.33 24.30
C LEU A 82 -15.36 -15.58 25.15
N GLN A 83 -15.07 -15.56 26.44
CA GLN A 83 -15.30 -16.68 27.35
C GLN A 83 -16.77 -16.85 27.74
N SER A 84 -17.55 -15.77 27.76
CA SER A 84 -18.99 -15.82 28.05
C SER A 84 -19.81 -16.28 26.84
N SER A 85 -19.27 -16.13 25.63
CA SER A 85 -19.88 -16.60 24.39
C SER A 85 -19.70 -18.11 24.23
N LEU A 86 -20.81 -18.84 24.06
CA LEU A 86 -20.77 -20.27 23.77
C LEU A 86 -20.20 -20.53 22.36
N MET A 87 -19.56 -21.68 22.22
CA MET A 87 -19.19 -22.23 20.92
C MET A 87 -20.44 -22.74 20.19
N SER A 88 -20.30 -23.03 18.90
CA SER A 88 -21.40 -23.54 18.06
C SER A 88 -21.98 -24.88 18.55
N ASP A 89 -21.21 -25.64 19.34
CA ASP A 89 -21.60 -26.88 19.99
C ASP A 89 -22.23 -26.69 21.38
N GLY A 90 -22.43 -25.44 21.82
CA GLY A 90 -22.99 -25.10 23.13
C GLY A 90 -21.99 -25.18 24.29
N THR A 91 -20.72 -25.48 24.04
CA THR A 91 -19.68 -25.56 25.07
C THR A 91 -19.04 -24.20 25.35
N ARG A 92 -18.36 -24.07 26.50
CA ARG A 92 -17.61 -22.86 26.86
C ARG A 92 -16.20 -22.91 26.28
N ARG A 93 -15.68 -21.74 25.91
CA ARG A 93 -14.29 -21.59 25.48
C ARG A 93 -13.35 -21.66 26.68
N PHE A 94 -12.31 -22.48 26.58
CA PHE A 94 -11.21 -22.51 27.53
C PHE A 94 -10.06 -21.64 27.03
N ALA A 95 -9.58 -20.73 27.87
CA ALA A 95 -8.42 -19.90 27.53
C ALA A 95 -7.13 -20.57 28.04
N THR A 96 -6.17 -20.79 27.14
CA THR A 96 -4.83 -21.24 27.51
C THR A 96 -4.01 -20.06 28.04
N PRO A 97 -3.36 -20.18 29.22
CA PRO A 97 -2.55 -19.10 29.77
C PRO A 97 -1.39 -18.69 28.82
N PRO A 98 -1.19 -17.39 28.54
CA PRO A 98 -0.10 -16.93 27.66
C PRO A 98 1.28 -17.40 28.11
N GLN A 99 1.50 -17.55 29.42
CA GLN A 99 2.75 -18.04 30.00
C GLN A 99 3.08 -19.47 29.57
N GLN A 100 2.06 -20.35 29.49
CA GLN A 100 2.24 -21.73 29.06
C GLN A 100 2.59 -21.79 27.57
N ILE A 101 1.91 -20.98 26.75
CA ILE A 101 2.20 -20.86 25.30
C ILE A 101 3.62 -20.33 25.09
N ALA A 102 4.01 -19.28 25.81
CA ALA A 102 5.36 -18.71 25.71
C ALA A 102 6.45 -19.72 26.11
N ALA A 103 6.22 -20.49 27.18
CA ALA A 103 7.15 -21.53 27.60
C ALA A 103 7.27 -22.66 26.57
N TYR A 104 6.17 -23.03 25.90
CA TYR A 104 6.18 -23.99 24.81
C TYR A 104 6.92 -23.45 23.60
N ASN A 105 6.56 -22.25 23.12
CA ASN A 105 7.14 -21.62 21.93
C ASN A 105 8.67 -21.44 22.06
N LYS A 106 9.17 -21.14 23.27
CA LYS A 106 10.62 -21.03 23.54
C LYS A 106 11.39 -22.35 23.33
N ARG A 107 10.72 -23.49 23.36
CA ARG A 107 11.33 -24.82 23.20
C ARG A 107 11.32 -25.32 21.76
N ILE A 108 10.54 -24.69 20.88
CA ILE A 108 10.41 -25.09 19.49
C ILE A 108 11.50 -24.43 18.64
N GLN A 109 12.15 -25.23 17.79
CA GLN A 109 13.10 -24.76 16.79
C GLN A 109 12.49 -24.93 15.39
N PRO A 110 12.70 -23.99 14.46
CA PRO A 110 12.20 -24.12 13.10
C PRO A 110 12.88 -25.30 12.39
N ILE A 111 12.07 -26.19 11.80
CA ILE A 111 12.54 -27.29 10.98
C ILE A 111 12.57 -26.82 9.52
N ARG A 112 13.65 -27.09 8.81
CA ARG A 112 13.75 -26.87 7.35
C ARG A 112 13.41 -28.18 6.66
N GLU A 113 12.26 -28.24 6.00
CA GLU A 113 11.88 -29.34 5.12
C GLU A 113 12.51 -29.13 3.73
N GLU A 114 12.72 -30.19 2.95
CA GLU A 114 13.36 -30.13 1.62
C GLU A 114 12.58 -29.22 0.65
N ASP A 115 11.26 -29.11 0.81
CA ASP A 115 10.37 -28.26 0.01
C ASP A 115 10.21 -26.84 0.58
N THR A 116 10.99 -26.45 1.59
CA THR A 116 10.89 -25.10 2.18
C THR A 116 11.39 -24.06 1.19
N GLU A 117 10.47 -23.25 0.63
CA GLU A 117 10.85 -22.08 -0.16
C GLU A 117 11.76 -21.16 0.66
N SER A 118 12.99 -20.97 0.18
CA SER A 118 13.92 -20.02 0.77
C SER A 118 13.35 -18.61 0.63
N SER A 119 13.59 -17.75 1.61
CA SER A 119 13.31 -16.31 1.45
C SER A 119 13.95 -15.81 0.15
N PRO A 120 13.24 -14.98 -0.63
CA PRO A 120 13.79 -14.45 -1.87
C PRO A 120 15.13 -13.76 -1.60
N PRO A 121 16.12 -13.93 -2.51
CA PRO A 121 17.44 -13.37 -2.30
C PRO A 121 17.37 -11.84 -2.28
N TRP A 122 18.24 -11.23 -1.47
CA TRP A 122 18.40 -9.79 -1.47
C TRP A 122 18.84 -9.29 -2.86
N VAL A 123 18.23 -8.20 -3.31
CA VAL A 123 18.49 -7.54 -4.57
C VAL A 123 19.39 -6.33 -4.33
N CYS A 124 20.53 -6.31 -5.03
CA CYS A 124 21.40 -5.15 -5.12
C CYS A 124 21.02 -4.33 -6.34
N SER A 125 20.28 -3.24 -6.13
CA SER A 125 19.91 -2.29 -7.19
C SER A 125 20.81 -1.06 -7.14
N ASP A 126 21.18 -0.54 -8.32
CA ASP A 126 21.85 0.76 -8.48
C ASP A 126 20.94 1.82 -9.16
N LYS A 127 19.65 1.50 -9.31
CA LYS A 127 18.65 2.40 -9.92
C LYS A 127 18.46 3.65 -9.04
N GLU A 128 18.18 4.80 -9.64
CA GLU A 128 17.87 6.02 -8.86
C GLU A 128 16.64 5.85 -7.97
N TYR A 129 15.70 5.00 -8.38
CA TYR A 129 14.54 4.63 -7.59
C TYR A 129 14.12 3.18 -7.87
N VAL A 130 13.39 2.60 -6.92
CA VAL A 130 12.75 1.28 -7.00
C VAL A 130 11.31 1.43 -6.54
N VAL A 131 10.36 0.85 -7.25
CA VAL A 131 8.91 0.97 -6.97
C VAL A 131 8.34 -0.42 -6.68
N GLY A 132 7.35 -0.48 -5.81
CA GLY A 132 6.56 -1.69 -5.62
C GLY A 132 7.27 -2.78 -4.82
N ASP A 133 6.93 -4.03 -5.14
CA ASP A 133 7.31 -5.20 -4.33
C ASP A 133 8.83 -5.46 -4.35
N GLU A 134 9.54 -4.97 -5.38
CA GLU A 134 11.01 -5.01 -5.46
C GLU A 134 11.67 -4.38 -4.22
N ILE A 135 11.02 -3.40 -3.60
CA ILE A 135 11.51 -2.73 -2.39
C ILE A 135 11.67 -3.71 -1.23
N LEU A 136 10.79 -4.71 -1.11
CA LEU A 136 10.81 -5.68 -0.01
C LEU A 136 12.04 -6.58 -0.05
N SER A 137 12.66 -6.71 -1.23
CA SER A 137 13.86 -7.52 -1.43
C SER A 137 15.13 -6.67 -1.47
N LEU A 138 15.08 -5.36 -1.22
CA LEU A 138 16.28 -4.52 -1.22
C LEU A 138 17.20 -4.88 -0.06
N HIS A 139 18.49 -5.02 -0.36
CA HIS A 139 19.48 -5.30 0.67
C HIS A 139 19.55 -4.16 1.71
N PRO A 140 19.52 -4.45 3.03
CA PRO A 140 19.40 -3.43 4.08
C PRO A 140 20.57 -2.45 4.15
N ASN A 141 21.75 -2.85 3.67
CA ASN A 141 22.93 -1.98 3.60
C ASN A 141 22.87 -0.94 2.47
N LEU A 142 21.88 -0.98 1.58
CA LEU A 142 21.77 0.00 0.51
C LEU A 142 21.27 1.34 1.05
N GLU A 143 21.81 2.43 0.52
CA GLU A 143 21.45 3.78 0.91
C GLU A 143 20.16 4.23 0.19
N TYR A 144 19.04 3.54 0.41
CA TYR A 144 17.73 4.00 -0.06
C TYR A 144 16.94 4.66 1.07
N ASN A 145 16.08 5.61 0.69
CA ASN A 145 15.01 6.11 1.53
C ASN A 145 13.69 5.56 1.04
N VAL A 146 12.92 4.93 1.93
CA VAL A 146 11.62 4.33 1.60
C VAL A 146 10.51 5.29 1.98
N HIS A 147 9.60 5.53 1.03
CA HIS A 147 8.47 6.44 1.19
C HIS A 147 7.16 5.73 0.84
N PHE A 148 6.16 5.87 1.70
CA PHE A 148 4.78 5.52 1.45
C PHE A 148 3.99 6.81 1.21
N PRO A 149 3.61 7.14 -0.02
CA PRO A 149 3.00 8.44 -0.33
C PRO A 149 1.60 8.61 0.27
N LEU A 150 0.92 7.51 0.62
CA LEU A 150 -0.37 7.54 1.30
C LEU A 150 -0.29 6.86 2.66
N ARG A 151 -1.00 7.41 3.65
CA ARG A 151 -1.09 6.87 5.00
C ARG A 151 -2.48 7.12 5.58
N ARG A 152 -3.14 6.05 6.05
CA ARG A 152 -4.51 6.09 6.63
C ARG A 152 -5.55 6.75 5.70
N GLY A 153 -5.47 6.46 4.40
CA GLY A 153 -6.40 6.97 3.39
C GLY A 153 -6.07 8.37 2.83
N ASP A 154 -5.11 9.08 3.39
CA ASP A 154 -4.70 10.43 2.95
C ASP A 154 -3.25 10.48 2.46
N LEU A 155 -2.84 11.61 1.87
CA LEU A 155 -1.44 11.89 1.54
C LEU A 155 -0.57 11.88 2.82
N ASN A 156 0.58 11.20 2.78
CA ASN A 156 1.51 11.07 3.90
C ASN A 156 2.37 12.34 4.08
N VAL A 157 1.74 13.45 4.48
CA VAL A 157 2.41 14.73 4.70
C VAL A 157 2.99 14.78 6.12
N HIS A 158 4.28 15.07 6.24
CA HIS A 158 4.98 15.17 7.52
C HIS A 158 6.24 16.03 7.46
N LYS A 159 6.83 16.35 8.63
CA LYS A 159 8.04 17.20 8.72
C LYS A 159 9.35 16.50 8.29
N GLY A 160 9.37 15.18 8.23
CA GLY A 160 10.52 14.40 7.76
C GLY A 160 10.77 14.49 6.26
N LEU A 161 11.89 13.91 5.81
CA LEU A 161 12.28 13.83 4.39
C LEU A 161 11.18 13.17 3.55
N GLY A 162 10.84 13.76 2.40
CA GLY A 162 9.78 13.25 1.51
C GLY A 162 8.34 13.62 1.94
N GLY A 163 8.15 14.24 3.10
CA GLY A 163 6.83 14.54 3.63
C GLY A 163 6.19 15.85 3.16
N SER A 164 6.82 16.61 2.26
CA SER A 164 6.18 17.80 1.68
C SER A 164 5.15 17.39 0.63
N ILE A 165 4.09 18.20 0.45
CA ILE A 165 3.04 17.90 -0.55
C ILE A 165 3.65 17.68 -1.94
N SER A 166 4.61 18.52 -2.35
CA SER A 166 5.27 18.39 -3.65
C SER A 166 6.11 17.11 -3.76
N ALA A 167 6.78 16.68 -2.69
CA ALA A 167 7.55 15.43 -2.69
C ALA A 167 6.63 14.22 -2.78
N VAL A 168 5.55 14.20 -1.99
CA VAL A 168 4.54 13.13 -2.03
C VAL A 168 3.90 13.02 -3.42
N LEU A 169 3.57 14.16 -4.06
CA LEU A 169 3.03 14.16 -5.42
C LEU A 169 4.05 13.67 -6.46
N ALA A 170 5.32 14.07 -6.34
CA ALA A 170 6.37 13.58 -7.24
C ALA A 170 6.61 12.06 -7.08
N ASP A 171 6.50 11.54 -5.86
CA ASP A 171 6.55 10.10 -5.59
C ASP A 171 5.37 9.37 -6.20
N LEU A 172 4.15 9.89 -6.06
CA LEU A 172 2.96 9.35 -6.71
C LEU A 172 3.06 9.33 -8.22
N GLU A 173 3.52 10.43 -8.82
CA GLU A 173 3.75 10.53 -10.25
C GLU A 173 4.75 9.47 -10.74
N THR A 174 5.86 9.31 -10.01
CA THR A 174 6.88 8.30 -10.32
C THR A 174 6.33 6.89 -10.21
N ILE A 175 5.61 6.57 -9.12
CA ILE A 175 5.05 5.24 -8.89
C ILE A 175 4.00 4.90 -9.95
N TRP A 176 3.04 5.79 -10.18
CA TRP A 176 1.96 5.56 -11.13
C TRP A 176 2.48 5.47 -12.56
N GLY A 177 3.38 6.37 -12.96
CA GLY A 177 4.01 6.33 -14.27
C GLY A 177 4.82 5.04 -14.48
N HIS A 178 5.56 4.60 -13.46
CA HIS A 178 6.29 3.33 -13.49
C HIS A 178 5.33 2.14 -13.66
N CYS A 179 4.25 2.07 -12.88
CA CYS A 179 3.28 0.99 -12.95
C CYS A 179 2.56 0.94 -14.31
N ILE A 180 2.16 2.09 -14.85
CA ILE A 180 1.53 2.19 -16.18
C ILE A 180 2.48 1.67 -17.26
N SER A 181 3.75 2.05 -17.19
CA SER A 181 4.75 1.67 -18.21
C SER A 181 5.14 0.20 -18.14
N THR A 182 5.32 -0.34 -16.93
CA THR A 182 5.87 -1.70 -16.71
C THR A 182 4.79 -2.77 -16.61
N ILE A 183 3.68 -2.50 -15.93
CA ILE A 183 2.63 -3.48 -15.67
C ILE A 183 1.62 -3.47 -16.81
N LEU A 184 1.11 -2.29 -17.16
CA LEU A 184 0.12 -2.16 -18.24
C LEU A 184 0.74 -2.10 -19.63
N ASN A 185 2.08 -1.97 -19.72
CA ASN A 185 2.82 -1.83 -20.97
C ASN A 185 2.32 -0.66 -21.84
N VAL A 186 1.94 0.46 -21.21
CA VAL A 186 1.47 1.66 -21.90
C VAL A 186 2.56 2.74 -21.83
N PRO A 187 3.10 3.22 -22.97
CA PRO A 187 4.05 4.32 -22.96
C PRO A 187 3.41 5.62 -22.45
N LEU A 188 4.12 6.35 -21.57
CA LEU A 188 3.59 7.60 -20.98
C LEU A 188 3.19 8.66 -22.04
N LYS A 189 3.89 8.70 -23.17
CA LYS A 189 3.59 9.60 -24.31
C LYS A 189 2.21 9.38 -24.93
N ASP A 190 1.65 8.18 -24.77
CA ASP A 190 0.38 7.78 -25.36
C ASP A 190 -0.78 8.04 -24.40
N LEU A 191 -0.52 8.45 -23.15
CA LEU A 191 -1.54 8.74 -22.14
C LEU A 191 -2.54 9.82 -22.55
N LYS A 192 -2.19 10.70 -23.50
CA LYS A 192 -3.13 11.66 -24.09
C LYS A 192 -4.34 11.00 -24.76
N PHE A 193 -4.23 9.73 -25.15
CA PHE A 193 -5.32 8.93 -25.71
C PHE A 193 -6.08 8.14 -24.66
N TYR A 194 -5.59 8.10 -23.42
CA TYR A 194 -6.21 7.38 -22.31
C TYR A 194 -6.95 8.32 -21.37
N ARG A 195 -7.98 7.80 -20.71
CA ARG A 195 -8.72 8.44 -19.62
C ARG A 195 -8.36 7.77 -18.30
N ALA A 196 -8.00 8.56 -17.29
CA ALA A 196 -7.78 8.06 -15.94
C ALA A 196 -9.11 8.00 -15.18
N VAL A 197 -9.33 6.91 -14.44
CA VAL A 197 -10.41 6.81 -13.44
C VAL A 197 -9.76 6.72 -12.07
N LEU A 198 -9.77 7.82 -11.33
CA LEU A 198 -9.21 7.91 -9.98
C LEU A 198 -10.28 7.56 -8.95
N ILE A 199 -10.05 6.47 -8.22
CA ILE A 199 -10.90 6.05 -7.13
C ILE A 199 -10.46 6.75 -5.84
N ILE A 200 -11.40 7.38 -5.14
CA ILE A 200 -11.18 8.14 -3.90
C ILE A 200 -12.00 7.59 -2.73
N PRO A 201 -11.54 7.77 -1.47
CA PRO A 201 -12.31 7.41 -0.28
C PRO A 201 -13.60 8.23 -0.16
N ASP A 202 -14.55 7.73 0.65
CA ASP A 202 -15.81 8.40 0.97
C ASP A 202 -15.61 9.78 1.63
N ILE A 203 -14.68 9.83 2.58
CA ILE A 203 -14.22 11.06 3.22
C ILE A 203 -12.91 11.45 2.57
N TYR A 204 -12.88 12.59 1.87
CA TYR A 204 -11.71 13.06 1.13
C TYR A 204 -11.44 14.54 1.33
N ASN A 205 -10.16 14.91 1.25
CA ASN A 205 -9.74 16.31 1.18
C ASN A 205 -9.83 16.81 -0.27
N ARG A 206 -10.68 17.81 -0.52
CA ARG A 206 -10.89 18.41 -1.85
C ARG A 206 -9.61 18.97 -2.47
N ASP A 207 -8.72 19.55 -1.65
CA ASP A 207 -7.45 20.09 -2.14
C ASP A 207 -6.50 18.99 -2.61
N TYR A 208 -6.52 17.83 -1.94
CA TYR A 208 -5.74 16.68 -2.36
C TYR A 208 -6.29 16.07 -3.63
N VAL A 209 -7.61 15.90 -3.74
CA VAL A 209 -8.25 15.43 -4.98
C VAL A 209 -7.89 16.36 -6.15
N LYS A 210 -7.98 17.68 -5.98
CA LYS A 210 -7.58 18.65 -7.02
C LYS A 210 -6.12 18.46 -7.45
N LYS A 211 -5.20 18.24 -6.50
CA LYS A 211 -3.78 18.01 -6.78
C LYS A 211 -3.54 16.68 -7.49
N LEU A 212 -4.26 15.62 -7.12
CA LEU A 212 -4.18 14.31 -7.78
C LEU A 212 -4.73 14.38 -9.21
N THR A 213 -5.87 15.03 -9.43
CA THR A 213 -6.42 15.25 -10.77
C THR A 213 -5.45 16.06 -11.63
N HIS A 214 -4.83 17.10 -11.07
CA HIS A 214 -3.80 17.87 -11.76
C HIS A 214 -2.56 17.02 -12.10
N LEU A 215 -2.12 16.15 -11.19
CA LEU A 215 -1.02 15.21 -11.43
C LEU A 215 -1.34 14.27 -12.60
N LEU A 216 -2.56 13.73 -12.66
CA LEU A 216 -2.98 12.83 -13.75
C LEU A 216 -3.02 13.56 -15.10
N LEU A 217 -3.63 14.74 -15.16
CA LEU A 217 -3.81 15.48 -16.41
C LEU A 217 -2.53 16.15 -16.90
N THR A 218 -1.84 16.87 -16.02
CA THR A 218 -0.68 17.71 -16.39
C THR A 218 0.66 17.02 -16.15
N GLY A 219 0.78 16.22 -15.08
CA GLY A 219 2.02 15.50 -14.77
C GLY A 219 2.22 14.30 -15.70
N LEU A 220 1.28 13.34 -15.65
CA LEU A 220 1.33 12.14 -16.47
C LEU A 220 0.82 12.33 -17.91
N GLY A 221 -0.03 13.34 -18.15
CA GLY A 221 -0.49 13.67 -19.51
C GLY A 221 -1.72 12.90 -19.98
N PHE A 222 -2.60 12.46 -19.07
CA PHE A 222 -3.86 11.83 -19.46
C PHE A 222 -4.77 12.78 -20.25
N GLY A 223 -5.47 12.26 -21.27
CA GLY A 223 -6.42 13.04 -22.07
C GLY A 223 -7.69 13.44 -21.31
N GLY A 224 -8.00 12.74 -20.21
CA GLY A 224 -9.11 13.06 -19.32
C GLY A 224 -8.99 12.32 -17.98
N CYS A 225 -9.70 12.79 -16.98
CA CYS A 225 -9.72 12.20 -15.65
C CYS A 225 -11.14 12.22 -15.08
N PHE A 226 -11.61 11.06 -14.61
CA PHE A 226 -12.84 10.90 -13.85
C PHE A 226 -12.49 10.56 -12.41
N VAL A 227 -13.23 11.11 -11.45
CA VAL A 227 -13.06 10.83 -10.04
C VAL A 227 -14.28 10.06 -9.56
N LEU A 228 -14.06 8.90 -8.94
CA LEU A 228 -15.12 8.02 -8.45
C LEU A 228 -14.95 7.80 -6.95
N GLN A 229 -16.03 8.02 -6.20
CA GLN A 229 -16.07 7.78 -4.77
C GLN A 229 -16.48 6.32 -4.48
N VAL A 230 -15.72 5.63 -3.63
CA VAL A 230 -16.15 4.33 -3.10
C VAL A 230 -17.05 4.60 -1.90
N GLY A 231 -18.34 4.33 -2.03
CA GLY A 231 -19.25 4.33 -0.89
C GLY A 231 -18.85 3.24 0.10
N GLY A 232 -18.79 3.57 1.39
CA GLY A 232 -18.64 2.56 2.44
C GLY A 232 -19.80 1.57 2.37
N ILE A 233 -19.47 0.27 2.28
CA ILE A 233 -20.44 -0.81 2.49
C ILE A 233 -20.75 -0.88 4.00
#